data_AF-X1TID8-F1
#
_entry.id   AF-X1TID8-F1
#
_cell.length_a   1.000
_cell.length_b   1.000
_cell.length_c   1.000
_cell.angle_alpha   90.00
_cell.angle_beta   90.00
_cell.angle_gamma   90.00
#
_symmetry.space_group_name_H-M   'P 1'
#
loop_
_entity.id
_entity.type
_entity.pdbx_description
1 polymer ?
#
loop_
_entity_poly.entity_id
_entity_poly.type
_entity_poly.pdbx_seq_one_letter_code
_entity_poly.pdbx_strand_id
1 'polypeptide(L)'
;MQFTKFFTENAGVAFGCGIRRNIDQFNEYQDGGIVISMGKDTVSDPDDDTGQRGLVVDFIGTALVVKDIYKPKYQYVGSRGGNHTFRIPMTGDLSYEYLIAGAWSEGAVNNTPGKFKEYVIKSAKEYNNPVKVRFEGIEYKNEL
;
A
#
# COMPACT_ATOMS: atom_id res chain seq x y z
N MET A 1 18.91 4.55 -9.90
CA MET A 1 18.98 6.02 -9.86
C MET A 1 18.52 6.45 -8.47
N GLN A 2 19.26 7.32 -7.77
CA GLN A 2 18.93 7.78 -6.42
C GLN A 2 18.93 9.31 -6.39
N PHE A 3 17.94 9.90 -5.72
CA PHE A 3 17.88 11.34 -5.52
C PHE A 3 18.92 11.75 -4.47
N THR A 4 19.64 12.84 -4.72
CA THR A 4 20.67 13.36 -3.80
C THR A 4 20.24 14.63 -3.07
N LYS A 5 19.13 15.24 -3.48
CA LYS A 5 18.59 16.47 -2.89
C LYS A 5 17.06 16.46 -2.92
N PHE A 6 16.46 17.04 -1.89
CA PHE A 6 15.02 17.28 -1.78
C PHE A 6 14.79 18.79 -1.62
N PHE A 7 14.48 19.47 -2.73
CA PHE A 7 14.23 20.90 -2.75
C PHE A 7 12.81 21.18 -2.28
N THR A 8 12.66 21.96 -1.21
CA THR A 8 11.35 22.32 -0.66
C THR A 8 11.31 23.83 -0.46
N GLU A 9 10.19 24.46 -0.85
CA GLU A 9 9.99 25.90 -0.68
C GLU A 9 9.57 26.26 0.75
N ASN A 10 8.97 25.31 1.45
CA ASN A 10 8.38 25.51 2.78
C ASN A 10 9.08 24.62 3.81
N ALA A 11 9.28 25.17 5.00
CA ALA A 11 9.75 24.40 6.15
C ALA A 11 8.72 23.33 6.54
N GLY A 12 9.19 22.16 6.96
CA GLY A 12 8.34 21.07 7.42
C GLY A 12 7.66 20.26 6.31
N VAL A 13 8.03 20.47 5.04
CA VAL A 13 7.66 19.57 3.94
C VAL A 13 8.24 18.18 4.20
N ALA A 14 7.46 17.17 3.86
CA ALA A 14 7.74 15.77 4.11
C ALA A 14 7.35 14.93 2.89
N PHE A 15 7.78 13.68 2.86
CA PHE A 15 7.29 12.75 1.85
C PHE A 15 5.82 12.42 2.10
N GLY A 16 5.14 12.03 1.04
CA GLY A 16 3.73 11.65 1.10
C GLY A 16 3.37 10.60 0.06
N CYS A 17 2.49 9.70 0.46
CA CYS A 17 1.80 8.77 -0.41
C CYS A 17 0.34 8.64 0.06
N GLY A 18 -0.51 8.09 -0.79
CA GLY A 18 -1.91 7.90 -0.43
C GLY A 18 -2.70 7.12 -1.46
N ILE A 19 -3.87 6.67 -1.03
CA ILE A 19 -4.89 6.04 -1.87
C ILE A 19 -6.18 6.86 -1.78
N ARG A 20 -6.97 6.85 -2.84
CA ARG A 20 -8.29 7.46 -2.82
C ARG A 20 -9.24 6.57 -2.02
N ARG A 21 -10.12 7.20 -1.23
CA ARG A 21 -11.30 6.53 -0.67
C ARG A 21 -12.14 5.92 -1.80
N ASN A 22 -12.64 4.71 -1.61
CA ASN A 22 -13.57 4.10 -2.56
C ASN A 22 -14.86 4.93 -2.67
N ILE A 23 -15.45 4.95 -3.88
CA ILE A 23 -16.60 5.79 -4.22
C ILE A 23 -17.77 5.52 -3.27
N ASP A 24 -18.16 4.25 -3.15
CA ASP A 24 -19.16 3.78 -2.18
C ASP A 24 -18.48 3.03 -1.03
N GLN A 25 -17.58 3.70 -0.32
CA GLN A 25 -16.89 3.10 0.82
C GLN A 25 -17.87 2.86 1.98
N PHE A 26 -17.97 1.58 2.38
CA PHE A 26 -18.74 1.14 3.54
C PHE A 26 -17.87 0.69 4.72
N ASN A 27 -16.57 0.46 4.52
CA ASN A 27 -15.67 0.07 5.60
C ASN A 27 -14.25 0.63 5.40
N GLU A 28 -13.57 0.90 6.51
CA GLU A 28 -12.20 1.37 6.55
C GLU A 28 -11.45 0.69 7.70
N TYR A 29 -10.16 0.47 7.50
CA TYR A 29 -9.25 0.07 8.56
C TYR A 29 -8.01 0.96 8.51
N GLN A 30 -7.63 1.52 9.66
CA GLN A 30 -6.40 2.28 9.80
C GLN A 30 -5.70 1.85 11.09
N ASP A 31 -4.43 1.47 10.96
CA ASP A 31 -3.58 1.13 12.10
C ASP A 31 -2.10 1.26 11.70
N GLY A 32 -1.34 2.03 12.46
CA GLY A 32 0.07 2.33 12.14
C GLY A 32 0.26 2.81 10.70
N GLY A 33 1.18 2.17 9.98
CA GLY A 33 1.45 2.41 8.56
C GLY A 33 0.46 1.75 7.58
N ILE A 34 -0.68 1.21 8.04
CA ILE A 34 -1.68 0.52 7.22
C ILE A 34 -2.93 1.39 7.09
N VAL A 35 -3.43 1.52 5.86
CA VAL A 35 -4.80 1.96 5.60
C VAL A 35 -5.47 1.08 4.54
N ILE A 36 -6.73 0.72 4.77
CA ILE A 36 -7.55 -0.09 3.89
C ILE A 36 -8.88 0.64 3.69
N SER A 37 -9.22 0.88 2.43
CA SER A 37 -10.51 1.40 1.99
C SER A 37 -11.28 0.27 1.30
N MET A 38 -12.55 0.08 1.68
CA MET A 38 -13.40 -0.99 1.15
C MET A 38 -14.77 -0.44 0.80
N GLY A 39 -15.22 -0.71 -0.43
CA GLY A 39 -16.46 -0.18 -0.94
C GLY A 39 -17.07 -1.02 -2.04
N LYS A 40 -18.12 -0.48 -2.67
CA LYS A 40 -18.64 -0.93 -3.96
C LYS A 40 -18.12 -0.03 -5.06
N ASP A 41 -17.96 -0.59 -6.25
CA ASP A 41 -17.55 0.20 -7.41
C ASP A 41 -18.04 -0.44 -8.72
N THR A 42 -17.95 0.31 -9.80
CA THR A 42 -18.15 -0.19 -11.16
C THR A 42 -16.79 -0.36 -11.79
N VAL A 43 -16.38 -1.62 -11.98
CA VAL A 43 -15.12 -1.93 -12.65
C VAL A 43 -15.37 -1.97 -14.15
N SER A 44 -14.64 -1.14 -14.88
CA SER A 44 -14.67 -1.13 -16.34
C SER A 44 -13.70 -2.16 -16.89
N ASP A 45 -14.10 -2.86 -17.94
CA ASP A 45 -13.17 -3.71 -18.70
C ASP A 45 -12.13 -2.81 -19.39
N PRO A 46 -10.82 -2.97 -19.13
CA PRO A 46 -9.79 -2.17 -19.77
C PRO A 46 -9.71 -2.37 -21.29
N ASP A 47 -10.30 -3.44 -21.83
CA ASP A 47 -10.38 -3.73 -23.27
C ASP A 47 -11.70 -3.22 -23.91
N ASP A 48 -12.62 -2.65 -23.11
CA ASP A 48 -13.86 -2.03 -23.61
C ASP A 48 -13.71 -0.51 -23.78
N ASP A 49 -13.21 -0.11 -24.95
CA ASP A 49 -13.07 1.29 -25.37
C ASP A 49 -14.40 2.07 -25.44
N THR A 50 -15.54 1.38 -25.37
CA THR A 50 -16.86 2.02 -25.38
C THR A 50 -17.31 2.51 -24.00
N GLY A 51 -16.67 2.00 -22.93
CA GLY A 51 -17.05 2.27 -21.54
C GLY A 51 -18.46 1.80 -21.16
N GLN A 52 -19.09 0.94 -21.99
CA GLN A 52 -20.48 0.54 -21.82
C GLN A 52 -20.67 -0.68 -20.90
N ARG A 53 -19.61 -1.47 -20.66
CA ARG A 53 -19.66 -2.67 -19.80
C ARG A 53 -18.93 -2.45 -18.48
N GLY A 54 -19.53 -1.65 -17.62
CA GLY A 54 -19.15 -1.61 -16.21
C GLY A 54 -19.72 -2.81 -15.46
N LEU A 55 -18.87 -3.64 -14.86
CA LEU A 55 -19.31 -4.65 -13.90
C LEU A 55 -19.42 -3.99 -12.53
N VAL A 56 -20.63 -3.95 -11.99
CA VAL A 56 -20.85 -3.52 -10.61
C VAL A 56 -20.42 -4.64 -9.68
N VAL A 57 -19.44 -4.35 -8.82
CA VAL A 57 -18.90 -5.32 -7.87
C VAL A 57 -19.37 -4.96 -6.46
N ASP A 58 -19.80 -5.98 -5.71
CA ASP A 58 -20.28 -5.80 -4.33
C ASP A 58 -19.14 -5.54 -3.34
N PHE A 59 -17.90 -5.79 -3.76
CA PHE A 59 -16.72 -5.51 -3.00
C PHE A 59 -15.56 -5.11 -3.91
N ILE A 60 -14.94 -3.97 -3.59
CA ILE A 60 -13.60 -3.60 -4.00
C ILE A 60 -12.83 -3.14 -2.76
N GLY A 61 -11.57 -3.54 -2.66
CA GLY A 61 -10.66 -3.18 -1.58
C GLY A 61 -9.39 -2.57 -2.15
N THR A 62 -8.96 -1.46 -1.58
CA THR A 62 -7.64 -0.86 -1.86
C THR A 62 -6.92 -0.63 -0.54
N ALA A 63 -5.67 -1.08 -0.46
CA ALA A 63 -4.84 -0.95 0.73
C ALA A 63 -3.48 -0.32 0.40
N LEU A 64 -2.98 0.46 1.35
CA LEU A 64 -1.64 1.03 1.33
C LEU A 64 -0.96 0.72 2.66
N VAL A 65 0.28 0.21 2.56
CA VAL A 65 1.13 -0.09 3.71
C VAL A 65 2.47 0.62 3.54
N VAL A 66 2.87 1.42 4.51
CA VAL A 66 4.21 2.03 4.59
C VAL A 66 4.95 1.37 5.76
N LYS A 67 6.23 1.01 5.57
CA LYS A 67 7.00 0.36 6.64
C LYS A 67 7.10 1.26 7.88
N ASP A 68 7.04 0.64 9.05
CA ASP A 68 7.05 1.30 10.36
C ASP A 68 8.36 2.06 10.60
N ILE A 69 9.46 1.59 10.02
CA ILE A 69 10.77 2.25 10.09
C ILE A 69 10.73 3.69 9.56
N TYR A 70 9.83 3.98 8.62
CA TYR A 70 9.64 5.32 8.06
C TYR A 70 8.73 6.21 8.91
N LYS A 71 8.18 5.71 10.01
CA LYS A 71 7.30 6.45 10.94
C LYS A 71 6.15 7.19 10.23
N PRO A 72 5.37 6.51 9.37
CA PRO A 72 4.27 7.13 8.65
C PRO A 72 3.22 7.69 9.63
N LYS A 73 2.67 8.86 9.32
CA LYS A 73 1.56 9.46 10.07
C LYS A 73 0.34 9.58 9.17
N TYR A 74 -0.74 8.91 9.53
CA TYR A 74 -1.98 8.94 8.77
C TYR A 74 -2.60 10.35 8.74
N GLN A 75 -3.12 10.73 7.58
CA GLN A 75 -3.90 11.94 7.36
C GLN A 75 -5.03 11.67 6.37
N TYR A 76 -6.25 12.02 6.76
CA TYR A 76 -7.38 12.07 5.84
C TYR A 76 -7.46 13.43 5.15
N VAL A 77 -7.56 13.44 3.83
CA VAL A 77 -7.63 14.67 3.01
C VAL A 77 -8.97 14.72 2.29
N GLY A 78 -9.99 15.20 2.99
CA GLY A 78 -11.36 15.33 2.48
C GLY A 78 -11.48 16.22 1.23
N SER A 79 -10.70 17.31 1.18
CA SER A 79 -10.75 18.30 0.10
C SER A 79 -10.27 17.79 -1.27
N ARG A 80 -9.72 16.58 -1.35
CA ARG A 80 -9.20 15.98 -2.59
C ARG A 80 -9.84 14.63 -2.87
N GLY A 81 -11.17 14.56 -2.84
CA GLY A 81 -11.91 13.32 -3.11
C GLY A 81 -11.80 12.28 -1.99
N GLY A 82 -11.46 12.73 -0.77
CA GLY A 82 -11.39 11.88 0.41
C GLY A 82 -10.14 11.00 0.51
N ASN A 83 -8.95 11.47 0.10
CA ASN A 83 -7.77 10.60 0.11
C ASN A 83 -7.35 10.17 1.52
N HIS A 84 -6.99 8.89 1.65
CA HIS A 84 -6.25 8.34 2.76
C HIS A 84 -4.76 8.49 2.47
N THR A 85 -4.04 9.26 3.28
CA THR A 85 -2.63 9.60 3.02
C THR A 85 -1.75 9.33 4.22
N PHE A 86 -0.46 9.13 3.96
CA PHE A 86 0.58 9.09 4.97
C PHE A 86 1.57 10.23 4.75
N ARG A 87 1.84 10.99 5.80
CA ARG A 87 2.97 11.91 5.88
C ARG A 87 4.18 11.19 6.47
N ILE A 88 5.28 11.21 5.75
CA ILE A 88 6.50 10.45 6.08
C ILE A 88 7.66 11.42 6.24
N PRO A 89 8.34 11.47 7.41
CA PRO A 89 9.56 12.27 7.57
C PRO A 89 10.59 11.98 6.47
N MET A 90 11.31 13.01 6.03
CA MET A 90 12.38 12.85 5.06
C MET A 90 13.45 11.88 5.60
N THR A 91 13.77 10.86 4.83
CA THR A 91 14.79 9.86 5.16
C THR A 91 16.17 10.33 4.72
N GLY A 92 17.23 9.80 5.33
CA GLY A 92 18.61 10.21 5.02
C GLY A 92 19.05 9.85 3.60
N ASP A 93 18.48 8.80 3.03
CA ASP A 93 18.73 8.31 1.68
C ASP A 93 17.72 8.82 0.64
N LEU A 94 16.82 9.73 1.08
CA LEU A 94 15.74 10.34 0.29
C LEU A 94 14.81 9.33 -0.39
N SER A 95 14.61 8.17 0.26
CA SER A 95 13.75 7.11 -0.25
C SER A 95 12.83 6.55 0.84
N TYR A 96 11.69 5.99 0.42
CA TYR A 96 10.84 5.19 1.27
C TYR A 96 10.16 4.11 0.43
N GLU A 97 9.70 3.05 1.08
CA GLU A 97 9.03 1.94 0.42
C GLU A 97 7.59 1.80 0.92
N TYR A 98 6.72 1.34 0.01
CA TYR A 98 5.33 1.05 0.31
C TYR A 98 4.86 -0.20 -0.43
N LEU A 99 3.81 -0.81 0.08
CA LEU A 99 3.07 -1.89 -0.55
C LEU A 99 1.65 -1.40 -0.85
N ILE A 100 1.18 -1.65 -2.06
CA ILE A 100 -0.21 -1.45 -2.48
C ILE A 100 -0.86 -2.80 -2.77
N ALA A 101 -2.09 -2.99 -2.32
CA ALA A 101 -2.86 -4.19 -2.61
C ALA A 101 -4.28 -3.83 -3.05
N GLY A 102 -4.80 -4.59 -4.00
CA GLY A 102 -6.16 -4.48 -4.49
C GLY A 102 -6.87 -5.84 -4.43
N ALA A 103 -8.17 -5.84 -4.17
CA ALA A 103 -9.02 -7.01 -4.25
C ALA A 103 -10.43 -6.61 -4.69
N TRP A 104 -11.18 -7.59 -5.20
CA TRP A 104 -12.56 -7.43 -5.63
C TRP A 104 -13.33 -8.74 -5.49
N SER A 105 -14.66 -8.70 -5.46
CA SER A 105 -15.54 -9.86 -5.22
C SER A 105 -15.38 -11.01 -6.23
N GLU A 106 -14.98 -10.68 -7.45
CA GLU A 106 -14.83 -11.56 -8.59
C GLU A 106 -13.44 -12.19 -8.64
N GLY A 107 -12.53 -11.72 -7.78
CA GLY A 107 -11.20 -12.28 -7.63
C GLY A 107 -11.24 -13.73 -7.11
N ALA A 108 -10.23 -14.52 -7.48
CA ALA A 108 -10.10 -15.90 -7.04
C ALA A 108 -9.77 -16.03 -5.55
N VAL A 109 -9.12 -15.03 -4.95
CA VAL A 109 -8.66 -15.01 -3.55
C VAL A 109 -8.88 -13.63 -2.93
N ASN A 110 -8.94 -13.58 -1.59
CA ASN A 110 -9.14 -12.33 -0.84
C ASN A 110 -10.38 -11.54 -1.28
N ASN A 111 -11.38 -12.24 -1.81
CA ASN A 111 -12.54 -11.69 -2.51
C ASN A 111 -13.70 -11.26 -1.58
N THR A 112 -13.42 -11.12 -0.29
CA THR A 112 -14.37 -10.56 0.67
C THR A 112 -13.64 -9.53 1.55
N PRO A 113 -14.36 -8.54 2.11
CA PRO A 113 -13.76 -7.51 2.96
C PRO A 113 -12.90 -8.07 4.08
N GLY A 114 -13.41 -9.10 4.78
CA GLY A 114 -12.70 -9.75 5.89
C GLY A 114 -11.40 -10.43 5.46
N LYS A 115 -11.47 -11.28 4.41
CA LYS A 115 -10.29 -11.99 3.90
C LYS A 115 -9.23 -11.02 3.39
N PHE A 116 -9.65 -9.96 2.68
CA PHE A 116 -8.74 -8.93 2.21
C PHE A 116 -8.04 -8.20 3.36
N LYS A 117 -8.79 -7.79 4.39
CA LYS A 117 -8.22 -7.15 5.58
C LYS A 117 -7.20 -8.06 6.27
N GLU A 118 -7.53 -9.32 6.49
CA GLU A 118 -6.62 -10.30 7.11
C GLU A 118 -5.34 -10.48 6.30
N TYR A 119 -5.47 -10.62 4.98
CA TYR A 119 -4.34 -10.68 4.06
C TYR A 119 -3.44 -9.45 4.19
N VAL A 120 -4.00 -8.23 4.13
CA VAL A 120 -3.22 -6.99 4.22
C VAL A 120 -2.48 -6.89 5.55
N ILE A 121 -3.15 -7.18 6.68
CA ILE A 121 -2.52 -7.14 8.01
C ILE A 121 -1.38 -8.16 8.09
N LYS A 122 -1.58 -9.38 7.58
CA LYS A 122 -0.53 -10.40 7.53
C LYS A 122 0.65 -9.94 6.66
N SER A 123 0.38 -9.51 5.44
CA SER A 123 1.42 -9.03 4.51
C SER A 123 2.15 -7.81 5.05
N ALA A 124 1.48 -6.91 5.77
CA ALA A 124 2.13 -5.77 6.42
C ALA A 124 3.13 -6.21 7.50
N LYS A 125 2.82 -7.26 8.27
CA LYS A 125 3.76 -7.82 9.25
C LYS A 125 4.99 -8.43 8.58
N GLU A 126 4.79 -9.21 7.51
CA GLU A 126 5.87 -9.82 6.73
C GLU A 126 6.72 -8.75 6.02
N TYR A 127 6.08 -7.72 5.47
CA TYR A 127 6.73 -6.62 4.77
C TYR A 127 7.60 -5.76 5.70
N ASN A 128 7.16 -5.57 6.95
CA ASN A 128 7.97 -4.92 7.99
C ASN A 128 9.12 -5.80 8.49
N ASN A 129 9.00 -7.13 8.35
CA ASN A 129 9.95 -8.10 8.89
C ASN A 129 10.40 -9.11 7.83
N PRO A 130 11.07 -8.65 6.74
CA PRO A 130 11.46 -9.54 5.66
C PRO A 130 12.51 -10.57 6.13
N VAL A 131 12.41 -11.79 5.61
CA VAL A 131 13.41 -12.85 5.88
C VAL A 131 14.77 -12.39 5.36
N LYS A 132 15.78 -12.39 6.24
CA LYS A 132 17.17 -12.07 5.88
C LYS A 132 17.94 -13.37 5.71
N VAL A 133 18.27 -13.71 4.47
CA VAL A 133 19.13 -14.87 4.16
C VAL A 133 20.58 -14.39 4.06
N ARG A 134 21.49 -15.10 4.74
CA ARG A 134 22.94 -14.95 4.55
C ARG A 134 23.48 -16.29 4.07
N PHE A 135 24.27 -16.25 3.01
CA PHE A 135 25.05 -17.41 2.58
C PHE A 135 26.42 -17.30 3.23
N GLU A 136 26.74 -18.23 4.13
CA GLU A 136 28.11 -18.37 4.61
C GLU A 136 28.91 -19.23 3.63
N GLY A 137 30.20 -18.92 3.47
CA GLY A 137 31.06 -19.52 2.46
C GLY A 137 31.18 -21.04 2.60
N ILE A 138 31.47 -21.72 1.49
CA ILE A 138 31.71 -23.16 1.46
C ILE A 138 33.02 -23.45 2.20
N GLU A 139 32.96 -24.28 3.23
CA GLU A 139 34.13 -24.78 3.94
C GLU A 139 34.79 -25.89 3.11
N TYR A 140 36.00 -25.63 2.59
CA TYR A 140 36.81 -26.66 1.95
C TYR A 140 37.60 -27.42 3.01
N LYS A 141 37.35 -28.73 3.15
CA LYS A 141 38.26 -29.62 3.89
C LYS A 141 39.55 -29.74 3.08
N ASN A 142 40.66 -29.21 3.61
CA ASN A 142 41.98 -29.59 3.13
C ASN A 142 42.29 -31.00 3.65
N GLU A 143 42.35 -31.97 2.74
CA GLU A 143 42.95 -33.28 3.02
C GLU A 143 44.48 -33.08 3.06
N LEU A 144 45.08 -33.35 4.22
CA LEU A 144 46.53 -33.42 4.44
C LEU A 144 47.04 -34.81 4.06
#